data_AF-A0A3M5MN66-F1
#
_entry.id   AF-A0A3M5MN66-F1
#
_cell.length_a   1.000
_cell.length_b   1.000
_cell.length_c   1.000
_cell.angle_alpha   90.00
_cell.angle_beta   90.00
_cell.angle_gamma   90.00
#
_symmetry.space_group_name_H-M   'P 1'
#
loop_
_entity.id
_entity.type
_entity.pdbx_description
1 polymer ?
#
loop_
_entity_poly.entity_id
_entity_poly.type
_entity_poly.pdbx_seq_one_letter_code
_entity_poly.pdbx_strand_id
1 'polypeptide(L)'
;DFEFQLSQPLKTHSYITQYRESDLTFVMRLLEHEGLFFYFDHNKEKHTLIILDHSRDLLPLPQQPKIRYHTASVTETSDSITEWSSHRRLQSGR
;
A
#
# COMPACT_ATOMS: atom_id res chain seq x y z
N ASP A 1 7.81 -13.67 4.01
CA ASP A 1 6.59 -14.33 3.51
C ASP A 1 5.80 -13.38 2.62
N PHE A 2 4.82 -13.89 1.87
CA PHE A 2 3.90 -13.07 1.08
C PHE A 2 2.48 -13.65 1.09
N GLU A 3 1.48 -12.78 0.89
CA GLU A 3 0.06 -13.14 0.83
C GLU A 3 -0.65 -12.30 -0.25
N PHE A 4 -1.60 -12.93 -0.96
CA PHE A 4 -2.46 -12.27 -1.92
C PHE A 4 -3.86 -12.05 -1.34
N GLN A 5 -4.29 -10.80 -1.24
CA GLN A 5 -5.63 -10.40 -0.83
C GLN A 5 -6.31 -9.70 -2.00
N LEU A 6 -6.80 -10.50 -2.92
CA LEU A 6 -7.37 -10.04 -4.19
C LEU A 6 -8.89 -10.13 -4.14
N SER A 7 -9.56 -9.04 -4.51
CA SER A 7 -11.02 -8.99 -4.65
C SER A 7 -11.49 -9.58 -5.99
N GLN A 8 -10.60 -9.63 -7.00
CA GLN A 8 -10.88 -10.16 -8.33
C GLN A 8 -9.86 -11.21 -8.78
N PRO A 9 -10.27 -12.19 -9.61
CA PRO A 9 -9.32 -13.13 -10.21
C PRO A 9 -8.40 -12.41 -11.21
N LEU A 10 -7.11 -12.71 -11.15
CA LEU A 10 -6.13 -12.20 -12.10
C LEU A 10 -6.25 -12.88 -13.46
N LYS A 11 -5.91 -12.13 -14.51
CA LYS A 11 -5.84 -12.66 -15.87
C LYS A 11 -4.67 -13.62 -15.99
N THR A 12 -4.94 -14.83 -16.49
CA THR A 12 -3.87 -15.74 -16.92
C THR A 12 -3.29 -15.25 -18.24
N HIS A 13 -1.98 -15.06 -18.29
CA HIS A 13 -1.25 -14.69 -19.50
C HIS A 13 -0.65 -15.92 -20.16
N SER A 14 -0.74 -16.00 -21.49
CA SER A 14 -0.16 -17.12 -22.26
C SER A 14 1.36 -17.03 -22.35
N TYR A 15 1.94 -15.83 -22.22
CA TYR A 15 3.37 -15.60 -22.26
C TYR A 15 3.75 -14.33 -21.50
N ILE A 16 4.75 -14.44 -20.62
CA ILE A 16 5.40 -13.32 -19.93
C ILE A 16 6.89 -13.63 -19.87
N THR A 17 7.74 -12.65 -20.20
CA THR A 17 9.19 -12.80 -20.13
C THR A 17 9.80 -11.79 -19.16
N GLN A 18 10.80 -12.26 -18.41
CA GLN A 18 11.77 -11.45 -17.70
C GLN A 18 13.04 -11.37 -18.56
N TYR A 19 13.40 -10.19 -19.05
CA TYR A 19 14.57 -10.03 -19.93
C TYR A 19 15.37 -8.79 -19.58
N ARG A 20 16.65 -8.98 -19.25
CA ARG A 20 17.59 -7.91 -18.88
C ARG A 20 17.06 -6.98 -17.78
N GLU A 21 16.30 -7.53 -16.85
CA GLU A 21 15.76 -6.83 -15.68
C GLU A 21 15.96 -7.69 -14.42
N SER A 22 16.03 -7.04 -13.26
CA SER A 22 16.14 -7.74 -11.98
C SER A 22 14.79 -8.35 -11.57
N ASP A 23 14.81 -9.34 -10.66
CA ASP A 23 13.59 -9.96 -10.16
C ASP A 23 12.64 -8.94 -9.53
N LEU A 24 13.19 -7.96 -8.81
CA LEU A 24 12.40 -6.87 -8.22
C LEU A 24 11.73 -6.03 -9.31
N THR A 25 12.48 -5.65 -10.35
CA THR A 25 11.94 -4.88 -11.48
C THR A 25 10.84 -5.64 -12.20
N PHE A 26 11.04 -6.94 -12.41
CA PHE A 26 10.06 -7.81 -13.04
C PHE A 26 8.75 -7.87 -12.22
N VAL A 27 8.85 -8.12 -10.91
CA VAL A 27 7.68 -8.17 -10.01
C VAL A 27 6.98 -6.82 -9.97
N MET A 28 7.71 -5.72 -9.77
CA MET A 28 7.13 -4.38 -9.73
C MET A 28 6.37 -4.05 -11.01
N ARG A 29 6.97 -4.33 -12.17
CA ARG A 29 6.34 -4.13 -13.47
C ARG A 29 5.04 -4.94 -13.63
N LEU A 30 5.00 -6.17 -13.12
CA LEU A 30 3.79 -6.99 -13.15
C LEU A 30 2.71 -6.45 -12.20
N LEU A 31 3.09 -6.04 -10.98
CA LEU A 31 2.15 -5.46 -10.03
C LEU A 31 1.53 -4.18 -10.60
N GLU A 32 2.35 -3.27 -11.13
CA GLU A 32 1.89 -2.04 -11.78
C GLU A 32 0.96 -2.32 -12.98
N HIS A 33 1.31 -3.31 -13.81
CA HIS A 33 0.51 -3.67 -14.99
C HIS A 33 -0.87 -4.22 -14.63
N GLU A 34 -0.97 -5.04 -13.58
CA GLU A 34 -2.23 -5.60 -13.10
C GLU A 34 -2.98 -4.64 -12.14
N GLY A 35 -2.45 -3.45 -11.88
CA GLY A 35 -3.06 -2.48 -10.96
C GLY A 35 -2.98 -2.88 -9.48
N LEU A 36 -2.02 -3.74 -9.13
CA LEU A 36 -1.77 -4.22 -7.79
C LEU A 36 -0.82 -3.30 -7.02
N PHE A 37 -1.04 -3.20 -5.72
CA PHE A 37 -0.14 -2.52 -4.79
C PHE A 37 0.13 -3.43 -3.59
N PHE A 38 1.08 -3.04 -2.75
CA PHE A 38 1.45 -3.83 -1.58
C PHE A 38 1.84 -2.97 -0.39
N TYR A 39 1.80 -3.59 0.79
CA TYR A 39 2.40 -3.08 2.01
C TYR A 39 3.06 -4.24 2.77
N PHE A 40 3.83 -3.91 3.81
CA PHE A 40 4.42 -4.91 4.69
C PHE A 40 3.66 -4.96 6.01
N ASP A 41 3.20 -6.16 6.38
CA ASP A 41 2.78 -6.45 7.74
C ASP A 41 3.98 -6.92 8.57
N HIS A 42 4.23 -6.22 9.67
CA HIS A 42 5.40 -6.43 10.51
C HIS A 42 5.01 -7.04 11.83
N ASN A 43 5.52 -8.25 12.09
CA ASN A 43 5.51 -8.87 13.40
C ASN A 43 6.96 -8.97 13.91
N LYS A 44 7.13 -9.15 15.24
CA LYS A 44 8.41 -9.38 15.90
C LYS A 44 9.19 -10.55 15.29
N GLU A 45 8.49 -11.58 14.81
CA GLU A 45 9.11 -12.81 14.30
C GLU A 45 9.25 -12.84 12.78
N LYS A 46 8.44 -12.08 12.04
CA LYS A 46 8.40 -12.14 10.58
C LYS A 46 7.86 -10.86 9.94
N HIS A 47 8.17 -10.71 8.66
CA HIS A 47 7.62 -9.67 7.80
C HIS A 47 6.93 -10.32 6.60
N THR A 48 5.69 -9.91 6.36
CA THR A 48 4.85 -10.46 5.30
C THR A 48 4.53 -9.36 4.30
N LEU A 49 4.84 -9.61 3.03
CA LEU A 49 4.43 -8.75 1.93
C LEU A 49 2.96 -9.05 1.59
N ILE A 50 2.07 -8.09 1.80
CA ILE A 50 0.64 -8.23 1.48
C ILE A 50 0.39 -7.53 0.14
N ILE A 51 -0.12 -8.26 -0.86
CA ILE A 51 -0.39 -7.76 -2.21
C ILE A 51 -1.91 -7.69 -2.42
N LEU A 52 -2.42 -6.54 -2.86
CA LEU A 52 -3.85 -6.24 -2.95
C LEU A 52 -4.19 -5.49 -4.25
N ASP A 53 -5.46 -5.59 -4.65
CA ASP A 53 -6.03 -4.88 -5.81
C ASP A 53 -6.94 -3.70 -5.42
N HIS A 54 -7.39 -3.62 -4.17
CA HIS A 54 -8.33 -2.60 -3.74
C HIS A 54 -8.02 -2.00 -2.37
N SER A 55 -8.02 -0.66 -2.28
CA SER A 55 -7.68 0.05 -1.05
C SER A 55 -8.75 -0.03 0.04
N ARG A 56 -9.96 -0.50 -0.29
CA ARG A 56 -11.04 -0.68 0.69
C ARG A 56 -10.83 -1.89 1.60
N ASP A 57 -9.98 -2.82 1.18
CA ASP A 57 -9.69 -4.04 1.93
C ASP A 57 -8.60 -3.81 3.00
N LEU A 58 -8.01 -2.62 3.03
CA LEU A 58 -7.05 -2.22 4.05
C LEU A 58 -7.71 -2.15 5.43
N LEU A 59 -7.12 -2.86 6.39
CA LEU A 59 -7.57 -2.83 7.77
C LEU A 59 -7.11 -1.55 8.49
N PRO A 60 -7.93 -0.99 9.38
CA PRO A 60 -7.49 0.12 10.22
C PRO A 60 -6.37 -0.34 11.16
N LEU A 61 -5.49 0.60 11.53
CA LEU A 61 -4.44 0.33 12.51
C LEU A 61 -5.07 -0.15 13.84
N PRO A 62 -4.73 -1.35 14.34
CA PRO A 62 -5.38 -1.91 15.53
C PRO A 62 -5.23 -1.04 16.78
N GLN A 63 -4.06 -0.42 16.97
CA GLN A 63 -3.77 0.40 18.15
C GLN A 63 -4.47 1.76 18.09
N GLN A 64 -4.67 2.30 16.89
CA GLN A 64 -5.25 3.62 16.71
C GLN A 64 -6.02 3.74 15.38
N PRO A 65 -7.27 3.24 15.33
CA PRO A 65 -8.08 3.27 14.11
C PRO A 65 -8.57 4.69 13.75
N LYS A 66 -8.50 5.64 14.69
CA LYS A 66 -8.84 7.04 14.51
C LYS A 66 -7.74 7.91 15.09
N ILE A 67 -7.15 8.75 14.25
CA ILE A 67 -6.09 9.68 14.66
C ILE A 67 -6.68 11.09 14.68
N ARG A 68 -6.46 11.80 15.80
CA ARG A 68 -6.95 13.16 15.99
C ARG A 68 -6.03 14.16 15.27
N TYR A 69 -6.61 15.19 14.67
CA TYR A 69 -5.88 16.39 14.24
C TYR A 69 -5.91 17.46 15.33
N HIS A 70 -4.76 18.03 15.68
CA HIS A 70 -4.64 19.09 16.67
C HIS A 70 -3.33 19.87 16.53
N THR A 71 -3.39 21.20 16.57
CA THR A 71 -2.22 22.08 16.29
C THR A 71 -1.51 22.62 17.54
N ALA A 72 -2.09 22.50 18.74
CA ALA A 72 -1.43 23.04 19.93
C ALA A 72 -0.47 22.00 20.55
N SER A 73 0.72 22.45 20.95
CA SER A 73 1.72 21.67 21.68
C SER A 73 1.30 21.46 23.14
N VAL A 74 0.13 20.86 23.34
CA VAL A 74 -0.30 20.34 24.64
C VAL A 74 0.31 18.95 24.77
N THR A 75 0.66 18.55 25.99
CA THR A 75 1.05 17.16 26.31
C THR A 75 -0.14 16.24 26.05
N GLU A 76 -0.21 15.66 24.87
CA GLU A 76 -1.16 14.60 24.51
C GLU A 76 -0.58 13.24 24.92
N THR A 77 -1.45 12.34 25.39
CA THR A 77 -1.06 10.97 25.77
C THR A 77 -1.10 9.99 24.59
N SER A 78 -1.66 10.41 23.45
CA SER A 78 -1.85 9.59 22.24
C SER A 78 -1.30 10.30 21.01
N ASP A 79 -0.91 9.54 19.99
CA ASP A 79 -0.41 10.11 18.75
C ASP A 79 -1.48 10.96 18.05
N SER A 80 -1.04 12.06 17.43
CA SER A 80 -1.91 13.02 16.76
C SER A 80 -1.24 13.60 15.51
N ILE A 81 -2.07 14.04 14.56
CA ILE A 81 -1.62 14.79 13.39
C ILE A 81 -1.55 16.26 13.78
N THR A 82 -0.37 16.87 13.66
CA THR A 82 -0.13 18.26 14.07
C THR A 82 -0.17 19.25 12.92
N GLU A 83 0.06 18.78 11.70
CA GLU A 83 0.02 19.59 10.48
C GLU A 83 -0.81 18.89 9.41
N TRP A 84 -1.59 19.68 8.67
CA TRP A 84 -2.37 19.20 7.54
C TRP A 84 -2.25 20.19 6.39
N SER A 85 -1.78 19.72 5.24
CA SER A 85 -1.68 20.53 4.02
C SER A 85 -2.21 19.73 2.83
N SER A 86 -2.63 20.44 1.78
CA SER A 86 -3.13 19.82 0.55
C SER A 86 -2.32 20.31 -0.64
N HIS A 87 -1.88 19.39 -1.48
CA HIS A 87 -1.26 19.70 -2.76
C HIS A 87 -2.17 19.23 -3.90
N ARG A 88 -2.34 20.07 -4.92
CA ARG A 88 -3.06 19.71 -6.15
C ARG A 88 -2.15 19.92 -7.34
N ARG A 89 -2.05 18.90 -8.18
CA ARG A 89 -1.36 18.96 -9.46
C ARG A 89 -2.37 18.65 -10.57
N LEU A 90 -2.38 19.48 -11.61
CA LEU A 90 -3.15 19.18 -12.81
C LEU A 90 -2.59 17.92 -13.47
N GLN A 91 -3.47 16.97 -13.78
CA GLN A 91 -3.13 15.72 -14.45
C GLN A 91 -3.83 15.65 -15.81
N SER A 92 -3.38 14.73 -16.67
CA SER A 92 -4.09 14.41 -17.91
C SER A 92 -5.53 14.01 -17.58
N GLY A 93 -6.49 14.57 -18.32
CA GLY A 93 -7.90 14.14 -18.28
C GLY A 93 -8.20 12.96 -19.20
N ARG A 94 -7.19 12.47 -19.93
CA ARG A 94 -7.18 11.18 -20.62
C ARG A 94 -6.58 10.12 -19.73
#